data_AF-A0A6I2SLZ4-F1
#
_entry.id   AF-A0A6I2SLZ4-F1
#
_cell.length_a   1.000
_cell.length_b   1.000
_cell.length_c   1.000
_cell.angle_alpha   90.00
_cell.angle_beta   90.00
_cell.angle_gamma   90.00
#
_symmetry.space_group_name_H-M   'P 1'
#
loop_
_entity.id
_entity.type
_entity.pdbx_description
1 polymer ?
#
loop_
_entity_poly.entity_id
_entity_poly.type
_entity_poly.pdbx_seq_one_letter_code
_entity_poly.pdbx_strand_id
1 'polypeptide(L)' 'MKKLGNICIDCGSNSVNRIEEREGRLFRFERIEYACGATLETYHTANDNMARAIHSGCSAGE' A
#
# COMPACT_ATOMS: atom_id res chain seq x y z
N MET A 1 -15.18 6.21 0.34
CA MET A 1 -13.97 6.04 1.16
C MET A 1 -12.81 6.70 0.43
N LYS A 2 -12.11 7.66 1.05
CA LYS A 2 -10.92 8.28 0.43
C LYS A 2 -9.89 7.17 0.20
N LYS A 3 -9.46 6.95 -1.05
CA LYS A 3 -8.40 5.98 -1.37
C LYS A 3 -7.11 6.48 -0.73
N LEU A 4 -6.75 5.90 0.41
CA LEU A 4 -5.43 6.08 1.00
C LEU A 4 -4.39 5.50 0.02
N GLY A 5 -3.19 6.09 0.01
CA GLY A 5 -2.07 5.56 -0.75
C GLY A 5 -1.93 6.01 -2.22
N ASN A 6 -2.63 7.05 -2.68
CA ASN A 6 -2.42 7.59 -4.05
C ASN A 6 -1.06 8.26 -4.25
N ILE A 7 -0.40 8.69 -3.17
CA ILE A 7 0.92 9.32 -3.19
C ILE A 7 1.84 8.60 -2.20
N CYS A 8 3.12 8.49 -2.56
CA CYS A 8 4.17 8.02 -1.67
C CYS A 8 4.30 9.01 -0.51
N ILE A 9 4.32 8.49 0.72
CA ILE A 9 4.38 9.32 1.92
C ILE A 9 5.72 10.05 2.07
N ASP A 10 6.79 9.47 1.55
CA ASP A 10 8.15 10.00 1.71
C ASP A 10 8.50 11.07 0.66
N CYS A 11 8.11 10.87 -0.61
CA CYS A 11 8.53 11.76 -1.70
C CYS A 11 7.38 12.38 -2.52
N GLY A 12 6.13 12.06 -2.19
CA GLY A 12 4.96 12.59 -2.90
C GLY A 12 4.72 12.03 -4.31
N SER A 13 5.53 11.05 -4.75
CA SER A 13 5.36 10.41 -6.06
C SER A 13 4.01 9.70 -6.18
N ASN A 14 3.39 9.78 -7.35
CA ASN A 14 2.10 9.14 -7.60
C ASN A 14 2.20 7.60 -7.59
N SER A 15 1.12 6.93 -7.20
CA SER A 15 0.95 5.49 -7.39
C SER A 15 0.86 5.17 -8.88
N VAL A 16 1.65 4.20 -9.35
CA VAL A 16 1.67 3.73 -10.74
C VAL A 16 1.00 2.37 -10.90
N ASN A 17 0.96 1.56 -9.85
CA ASN A 17 0.27 0.28 -9.85
C ASN A 17 -0.40 0.01 -8.51
N ARG A 18 -1.50 -0.75 -8.54
CA ARG A 18 -2.22 -1.21 -7.35
C ARG A 18 -2.68 -2.64 -7.58
N ILE A 19 -2.23 -3.51 -6.69
CA ILE A 19 -2.59 -4.92 -6.66
C ILE A 19 -3.42 -5.14 -5.40
N GLU A 20 -4.62 -5.68 -5.57
CA GLU A 20 -5.50 -6.04 -4.47
C GLU A 20 -5.78 -7.53 -4.55
N GLU A 21 -5.42 -8.27 -3.50
CA GLU A 21 -5.69 -9.69 -3.38
C GLU A 21 -6.63 -9.93 -2.21
N ARG A 22 -7.58 -10.84 -2.41
CA ARG A 22 -8.54 -11.22 -1.38
C ARG A 22 -8.54 -12.73 -1.25
N GLU A 23 -8.03 -13.22 -0.12
CA GLU A 23 -8.08 -14.63 0.23
C GLU A 23 -9.34 -14.90 1.07
N GLY A 24 -10.39 -15.35 0.37
CA GLY A 24 -11.69 -15.65 0.98
C GLY A 24 -12.41 -14.42 1.56
N ARG A 25 -13.06 -14.60 2.72
CA ARG A 25 -13.70 -13.50 3.46
C ARG A 25 -12.80 -12.88 4.53
N LEU A 26 -11.59 -13.41 4.70
CA LEU A 26 -10.84 -13.25 5.95
C LEU A 26 -9.59 -12.38 5.82
N PHE A 27 -8.99 -12.29 4.62
CA PHE A 27 -7.78 -11.50 4.45
C PHE A 27 -7.83 -10.71 3.15
N ARG A 28 -7.51 -9.43 3.25
CA ARG A 28 -7.33 -8.54 2.11
C ARG A 28 -5.91 -8.00 2.16
N PHE A 29 -5.19 -8.21 1.08
CA PHE A 29 -3.86 -7.67 0.85
C PHE A 29 -3.97 -6.59 -0.22
N GLU A 30 -3.29 -5.48 0.00
CA GLU A 30 -3.17 -4.43 -1.00
C GLU A 30 -1.71 -3.99 -1.09
N ARG A 31 -1.15 -4.05 -2.30
CA ARG A 31 0.17 -3.54 -2.64
C ARG A 31 0.03 -2.38 -3.61
N ILE A 32 0.66 -1.26 -3.30
CA ILE A 32 0.73 -0.07 -4.14
C ILE A 32 2.19 0.14 -4.53
N GLU A 33 2.45 0.28 -5.82
CA GLU A 33 3.76 0.65 -6.34
C GLU A 33 3.73 2.13 -6.74
N TYR A 34 4.76 2.88 -6.37
CA TYR A 34 4.89 4.31 -6.64
C TYR A 34 5.90 4.59 -7.75
N ALA A 35 5.75 5.74 -8.43
CA ALA A 35 6.66 6.15 -9.50
C ALA A 35 8.12 6.31 -9.04
N CYS A 36 8.35 6.54 -7.75
CA CYS A 36 9.68 6.59 -7.14
C CYS A 36 10.32 5.21 -6.89
N GLY A 37 9.65 4.12 -7.25
CA GLY A 37 10.09 2.75 -6.95
C GLY A 37 9.69 2.25 -5.56
N ALA A 38 9.11 3.11 -4.71
CA ALA A 38 8.62 2.71 -3.40
C ALA A 38 7.40 1.78 -3.51
N THR A 39 7.19 1.00 -2.46
CA THR A 39 6.05 0.08 -2.33
C THR A 39 5.36 0.29 -0.99
N LEU A 40 4.04 0.35 -0.99
CA LEU A 40 3.20 0.27 0.21
C LEU A 40 2.43 -1.05 0.20
N GLU A 41 2.64 -1.87 1.22
CA GLU A 41 1.94 -3.12 1.43
C GLU A 41 1.05 -3.01 2.66
N THR A 42 -0.24 -3.28 2.49
CA THR A 42 -1.25 -3.21 3.54
C THR A 42 -1.95 -4.55 3.67
N TYR A 43 -2.03 -5.03 4.91
CA TYR A 43 -2.66 -6.29 5.27
C TYR A 43 -3.86 -5.99 6.15
N HIS A 44 -5.02 -6.47 5.76
CA HIS A 44 -6.27 -6.31 6.49
C HIS A 44 -6.74 -7.66 7.02
N THR A 45 -7.26 -7.64 8.24
CA THR A 45 -7.95 -8.78 8.86
C THR A 45 -9.39 -8.92 8.33
N ALA A 46 -10.05 -9.99 8.73
CA ALA A 46 -11.41 -10.35 8.32
C ALA A 46 -12.47 -9.28 8.63
N ASN A 47 -12.20 -8.44 9.63
CA ASN A 47 -13.08 -7.36 10.05
C ASN A 47 -12.72 -6.01 9.37
N ASP A 48 -11.99 -6.04 8.26
CA ASP A 48 -11.45 -4.89 7.52
C ASP A 48 -10.47 -3.99 8.32
N ASN A 49 -10.17 -4.35 9.58
CA ASN A 49 -9.15 -3.66 10.36
C ASN A 49 -7.76 -3.90 9.76
N MET A 50 -7.00 -2.82 9.56
CA MET A 50 -5.62 -2.88 9.10
C MET A 50 -4.76 -3.55 10.17
N ALA A 51 -4.24 -4.73 9.84
CA ALA A 51 -3.34 -5.50 10.70
C ALA A 51 -1.92 -4.96 10.65
N ARG A 52 -1.47 -4.62 9.43
CA ARG A 52 -0.09 -4.21 9.17
C ARG A 52 -0.02 -3.33 7.93
N ALA A 53 0.86 -2.34 7.96
CA ALA A 53 1.28 -1.56 6.80
C ALA A 53 2.81 -1.50 6.75
N ILE A 54 3.39 -1.69 5.58
CA ILE A 54 4.84 -1.68 5.34
C ILE A 54 5.10 -0.75 4.16
N HIS A 55 5.90 0.30 4.38
CA HIS A 55 6.37 1.19 3.32
C HIS A 55 7.87 0.97 3.12
N SER A 56 8.30 0.72 1.88
CA SER A 56 9.68 0.34 1.56
C SER A 56 10.15 0.96 0.25
N GLY A 57 11.45 1.15 0.08
CA GLY A 57 12.07 1.43 -1.23
C GLY A 57 11.94 2.87 -1.74
N CYS A 58 11.61 3.84 -0.88
CA CYS A 58 11.67 5.25 -1.28
C CYS A 58 13.10 5.78 -1.18
N SER A 59 13.69 6.14 -2.33
CA SER A 59 15.06 6.65 -2.43
C SER A 59 15.23 8.11 -1.98
N ALA A 60 14.15 8.78 -1.54
CA ALA A 60 14.21 10.17 -1.08
C ALA A 60 14.63 10.33 0.39
N GLY A 61 14.78 9.22 1.12
CA GLY A 61 15.18 9.18 2.53
C GLY A 61 16.64 8.78 2.78
N GLU A 62 17.45 8.61 1.74
CA GLU A 62 18.89 8.33 1.81
C GLU A 62 19.73 9.53 1.35
#